data_AF-A0A329N3B3-F1
#
_entry.id   AF-A0A329N3B3-F1
#
_cell.length_a   1.000
_cell.length_b   1.000
_cell.length_c   1.000
_cell.angle_alpha   90.00
_cell.angle_beta   90.00
_cell.angle_gamma   90.00
#
_symmetry.space_group_name_H-M   'P 1'
#
loop_
_entity.id
_entity.type
_entity.pdbx_description
1 polymer ?
#
loop_
_entity_poly.entity_id
_entity_poly.type
_entity_poly.pdbx_seq_one_letter_code
_entity_poly.pdbx_strand_id
1 'polypeptide(L)' 'MAAVKENQSVKNVLSDILLSVKWAHISTHYFGKSRSWFSQRLNGYDGNNTESGFSDNDRATLKKALYDLSERIRFCADKI' A
#
# COMPACT_ATOMS: atom_id res chain seq x y z
N MET A 1 25.04 -4.52 20.65
CA MET A 1 25.05 -3.96 19.28
C MET A 1 24.22 -4.91 18.41
N ALA A 2 23.20 -4.52 17.67
CA ALA A 2 22.80 -3.23 17.14
C ALA A 2 21.29 -3.00 17.35
N ALA A 3 20.91 -1.74 17.59
CA ALA A 3 19.52 -1.32 17.59
C ALA A 3 18.95 -1.47 16.17
N VAL A 4 18.04 -2.43 15.98
CA VAL A 4 17.22 -2.51 14.77
C VAL A 4 16.27 -1.32 14.85
N LYS A 5 16.57 -0.27 14.08
CA LYS A 5 15.64 0.84 13.85
C LYS A 5 14.31 0.22 13.39
N GLU A 6 13.25 0.39 14.17
CA GLU A 6 11.88 0.04 13.78
C GLU A 6 11.48 0.91 12.58
N ASN A 7 11.89 0.50 11.39
CA ASN A 7 11.33 1.00 10.15
C ASN A 7 9.95 0.34 10.07
N GLN A 8 8.92 0.97 10.63
CA GLN A 8 7.56 0.42 10.62
C GLN A 8 7.22 0.01 9.18
N SER A 9 6.96 -1.29 8.97
CA SER A 9 6.57 -1.80 7.65
C SER A 9 5.37 -1.00 7.15
N VAL A 10 5.33 -0.70 5.85
CA VAL A 10 4.17 -0.04 5.22
C VAL A 10 2.86 -0.75 5.59
N LYS A 11 2.91 -2.08 5.72
CA LYS A 11 1.79 -2.89 6.18
C LYS A 11 1.30 -2.53 7.59
N ASN A 12 2.20 -2.21 8.52
CA ASN A 12 1.84 -1.79 9.88
C ASN A 12 1.15 -0.41 9.85
N VAL A 13 1.67 0.51 9.05
CA VAL A 13 1.05 1.84 8.85
C VAL A 13 -0.36 1.73 8.26
N LEU A 14 -0.58 0.75 7.37
CA LEU A 14 -1.88 0.51 6.73
C LEU A 14 -2.81 -0.42 7.52
N SER A 15 -2.39 -0.90 8.70
CA SER A 15 -3.09 -1.96 9.43
C SER A 15 -4.57 -1.66 9.69
N ASP A 16 -4.90 -0.40 10.02
CA ASP A 16 -6.25 0.08 10.30
C ASP A 16 -7.20 -0.05 9.10
N ILE A 17 -6.68 0.12 7.88
CA ILE A 17 -7.48 0.10 6.64
C ILE A 17 -7.24 -1.15 5.79
N LEU A 18 -6.41 -2.09 6.27
CA LEU A 18 -5.92 -3.22 5.47
C LEU A 18 -7.05 -4.13 4.97
N LEU A 19 -8.12 -4.27 5.73
CA LEU A 19 -9.29 -5.08 5.32
C LEU A 19 -10.38 -4.25 4.63
N SER A 20 -10.36 -2.93 4.82
CA SER A 20 -11.37 -2.01 4.28
C SER A 20 -11.11 -1.65 2.81
N VAL A 21 -9.86 -1.77 2.35
CA VAL A 21 -9.44 -1.35 1.01
C VAL A 21 -9.27 -2.53 0.06
N LYS A 22 -9.83 -2.42 -1.14
CA LYS A 22 -9.61 -3.39 -2.23
C LYS A 22 -8.24 -3.16 -2.88
N TRP A 23 -7.17 -3.68 -2.28
CA TRP A 23 -5.78 -3.49 -2.74
C TRP A 23 -5.50 -3.94 -4.18
N ALA A 24 -6.23 -4.93 -4.68
CA ALA A 24 -6.13 -5.35 -6.08
C ALA A 24 -6.44 -4.18 -7.03
N HIS A 25 -7.44 -3.35 -6.70
CA HIS A 25 -7.80 -2.18 -7.49
C HIS A 25 -6.72 -1.10 -7.42
N ILE A 26 -6.19 -0.83 -6.22
CA ILE A 26 -5.08 0.12 -6.04
C ILE A 26 -3.88 -0.28 -6.91
N SER A 27 -3.49 -1.56 -6.87
CA SER A 27 -2.39 -2.09 -7.65
C SER A 27 -2.58 -1.90 -9.16
N THR A 28 -3.75 -2.27 -9.68
CA THR A 28 -4.00 -2.18 -11.13
C THR A 28 -4.16 -0.74 -11.60
N HIS A 29 -4.81 0.11 -10.80
CA HIS A 29 -5.20 1.45 -11.23
C HIS A 29 -4.08 2.48 -11.09
N TYR A 30 -3.30 2.44 -10.00
CA TYR A 30 -2.24 3.43 -9.75
C TYR A 30 -0.85 2.93 -10.12
N PHE A 31 -0.60 1.61 -10.07
CA PHE A 31 0.72 1.03 -10.36
C PHE A 31 0.77 0.32 -11.71
N GLY A 32 -0.37 -0.02 -12.31
CA GLY A 32 -0.42 -0.87 -13.51
C GLY A 32 0.16 -2.27 -13.27
N LYS A 33 0.10 -2.77 -12.02
CA LYS A 33 0.68 -4.06 -11.60
C LYS A 33 -0.38 -5.01 -11.08
N SER A 34 -0.06 -6.29 -11.08
CA SER A 34 -0.95 -7.36 -10.57
C SER A 34 -1.17 -7.25 -9.06
N ARG A 35 -2.28 -7.82 -8.57
CA ARG A 35 -2.56 -7.94 -7.13
C ARG A 35 -1.41 -8.63 -6.38
N SER A 36 -0.83 -9.67 -6.96
CA SER A 36 0.28 -10.42 -6.35
C SER A 36 1.52 -9.54 -6.13
N TRP A 37 1.84 -8.66 -7.08
CA TRP A 37 2.93 -7.69 -6.94
C TRP A 37 2.71 -6.78 -5.72
N PHE A 38 1.49 -6.27 -5.53
CA PHE A 38 1.19 -5.40 -4.38
C PHE A 38 1.30 -6.14 -3.05
N SER A 39 0.85 -7.40 -2.99
CA SER A 39 0.99 -8.23 -1.79
C SER A 39 2.46 -8.48 -1.43
N GLN A 40 3.33 -8.71 -2.42
CA GLN A 40 4.77 -8.86 -2.21
C GLN A 40 5.37 -7.57 -1.64
N ARG A 41 4.99 -6.40 -2.19
CA ARG A 41 5.43 -5.08 -1.71
C ARG A 41 4.99 -4.79 -0.27
N LEU A 42 3.77 -5.16 0.09
CA LEU A 42 3.26 -5.05 1.46
C LEU A 42 4.01 -5.97 2.44
N ASN A 43 4.33 -7.19 2.02
CA ASN A 43 5.03 -8.15 2.88
C ASN A 43 6.55 -7.88 2.97
N GLY A 44 7.09 -7.06 2.06
CA GLY A 44 8.51 -6.71 2.03
C GLY A 44 9.41 -7.74 1.33
N TYR A 45 8.86 -8.89 0.95
CA TYR A 45 9.59 -9.98 0.29
C TYR A 45 8.77 -10.59 -0.84
N ASP A 46 9.45 -11.07 -1.87
CA ASP A 46 8.85 -11.83 -2.95
C ASP A 46 8.79 -13.34 -2.62
N GLY A 47 8.23 -14.14 -3.54
CA GLY A 47 8.14 -15.60 -3.37
C GLY A 47 9.50 -16.32 -3.36
N ASN A 48 10.59 -15.62 -3.67
CA ASN A 48 11.97 -16.10 -3.65
C ASN A 48 12.77 -15.53 -2.46
N ASN A 49 12.10 -14.96 -1.46
CA ASN A 49 12.71 -14.26 -0.31
C ASN A 49 13.63 -13.09 -0.68
N THR A 50 13.49 -12.52 -1.88
CA THR A 50 14.19 -11.30 -2.24
C THR A 50 13.46 -10.11 -1.64
N GLU A 51 14.19 -9.17 -1.04
CA GLU A 51 13.61 -7.95 -0.50
C GLU A 51 12.93 -7.16 -1.63
N SER A 52 11.61 -7.02 -1.51
CA SER A 52 10.75 -6.47 -2.55
C SER A 52 9.78 -5.45 -1.97
N GLY A 53 10.22 -4.65 -1.01
CA GLY A 53 9.41 -3.57 -0.42
C GLY A 53 9.08 -2.45 -1.41
N PHE A 54 8.23 -1.52 -0.99
CA PHE A 54 7.93 -0.31 -1.77
C PHE A 54 9.16 0.60 -1.87
N SER A 55 9.56 0.94 -3.10
CA SER A 55 10.55 2.01 -3.36
C SER A 55 9.99 3.38 -2.98
N ASP A 56 10.83 4.42 -2.95
CA ASP A 56 10.38 5.78 -2.66
C ASP A 56 9.33 6.29 -3.67
N ASN A 57 9.52 5.97 -4.95
CA ASN A 57 8.53 6.28 -5.99
C ASN A 57 7.22 5.51 -5.78
N ASP A 58 7.30 4.25 -5.37
CA ASP A 58 6.09 3.48 -5.07
C ASP A 58 5.35 4.03 -3.85
N ARG A 59 6.08 4.51 -2.82
CA ARG A 59 5.50 5.14 -1.64
C ARG A 59 4.79 6.45 -1.99
N ALA A 60 5.37 7.26 -2.88
CA ALA A 60 4.72 8.47 -3.39
C ALA A 60 3.43 8.14 -4.14
N THR A 61 3.46 7.11 -5.00
CA THR A 61 2.28 6.62 -5.72
C THR A 61 1.21 6.09 -4.75
N LEU A 62 1.60 5.31 -3.74
CA LEU A 62 0.71 4.78 -2.72
C LEU A 62 0.04 5.90 -1.92
N LYS A 63 0.81 6.91 -1.50
CA LYS A 63 0.29 8.09 -0.80
C LYS A 63 -0.76 8.81 -1.64
N LYS A 64 -0.49 9.04 -2.93
CA LYS A 64 -1.46 9.64 -3.85
C LYS A 64 -2.73 8.79 -3.97
N ALA A 65 -2.60 7.48 -4.09
CA ALA A 65 -3.73 6.56 -4.20
C ALA A 65 -4.63 6.58 -2.94
N LEU A 66 -4.03 6.66 -1.76
CA LEU A 66 -4.77 6.72 -0.49
C LEU A 66 -5.52 8.04 -0.33
N TYR A 67 -4.92 9.17 -0.69
CA TYR A 67 -5.61 10.46 -0.68
C TYR A 67 -6.77 10.49 -1.67
N ASP A 68 -6.56 10.04 -2.92
CA ASP A 68 -7.63 9.97 -3.93
C ASP A 68 -8.80 9.10 -3.44
N LEU A 69 -8.51 7.93 -2.85
CA LEU A 69 -9.55 7.08 -2.27
C LEU A 69 -10.30 7.79 -1.14
N SER A 70 -9.59 8.50 -0.24
CA SER A 70 -10.21 9.21 0.87
C SER A 70 -11.15 10.33 0.40
N GLU A 71 -10.75 11.09 -0.63
CA GLU A 71 -11.57 12.16 -1.19
C GLU A 71 -12.81 11.61 -1.89
N ARG A 72 -12.67 10.48 -2.60
CA ARG A 72 -13.80 9.80 -3.23
C ARG A 72 -14.79 9.23 -2.22
N ILE A 73 -14.31 8.66 -1.12
CA ILE A 73 -15.17 8.21 -0.02
C ILE A 73 -15.95 9.39 0.55
N ARG A 74 -15.28 10.52 0.85
CA ARG A 74 -15.93 11.74 1.33
C ARG A 74 -17.00 12.23 0.36
N PHE A 75 -16.67 12.36 -0.92
CA PHE A 75 -17.60 12.84 -1.94
C PHE A 75 -18.83 11.94 -2.12
N CYS A 76 -18.67 10.62 -2.00
CA CYS A 76 -19.82 9.71 -1.98
C CYS A 76 -20.68 9.91 -0.73
N ALA A 77 -20.07 10.14 0.43
CA ALA A 77 -20.80 10.39 1.67
C ALA A 77 -21.60 11.70 1.61
N ASP A 78 -21.05 12.76 1.03
CA ASP A 78 -21.74 14.06 0.84
C ASP A 78 -22.93 13.98 -0.14
N LYS A 79 -23.03 12.89 -0.90
CA LYS A 79 -24.06 12.69 -1.95
C LYS A 79 -25.19 11.75 -1.53
N ILE A 80 -25.08 11.11 -0.37
CA ILE A 80 -26.12 10.26 0.20
C ILE A 80 -26.95 11.12 1.15
#